data_AF-X6JWN2-F1
#
_entry.id   AF-X6JWN2-F1
#
_cell.length_a   1.000
_cell.length_b   1.000
_cell.length_c   1.000
_cell.angle_alpha   90.00
_cell.angle_beta   90.00
_cell.angle_gamma   90.00
#
_symmetry.space_group_name_H-M   'P 1'
#
loop_
_entity.id
_entity.type
_entity.pdbx_description
1 polymer ?
#
loop_
_entity_poly.entity_id
_entity_poly.type
_entity_poly.pdbx_seq_one_letter_code
_entity_poly.pdbx_strand_id
1 'polypeptide(L)'
;MIMSDEHIDEISGVSTTGHEWDGIRELNNPLPRWWVWTFYITIVWAIGYTIAYPAWPLLHTATKGVLGYSSRNDVGNELSAAEAAKGKYVAAIEAKSVSEIAADDTLREFAVARHAR
;
A
#
# COMPACT_ATOMS: atom_id res chain seq x y z
N MET A 1 -36.08 -38.78 -1.82
CA MET A 1 -35.49 -37.48 -1.47
C MET A 1 -36.19 -37.03 -0.21
N ILE A 2 -35.62 -37.32 0.96
CA ILE A 2 -36.22 -36.96 2.24
C ILE A 2 -35.82 -35.51 2.50
N MET A 3 -36.80 -34.62 2.57
CA MET A 3 -36.62 -33.28 3.11
C MET A 3 -36.27 -33.47 4.58
N SER A 4 -35.00 -33.24 4.96
CA SER A 4 -34.65 -33.14 6.38
C SER A 4 -35.46 -31.98 6.95
N ASP A 5 -36.22 -32.24 8.01
CA ASP A 5 -37.08 -31.25 8.65
C ASP A 5 -36.28 -29.96 8.93
N GLU A 6 -36.86 -28.82 8.55
CA GLU A 6 -36.23 -27.52 8.73
C GLU A 6 -36.08 -27.26 10.23
N HIS A 7 -34.86 -27.43 10.76
CA HIS A 7 -34.58 -27.14 12.15
C HIS A 7 -34.40 -25.63 12.34
N ILE A 8 -35.29 -25.06 13.15
CA ILE A 8 -35.23 -23.68 13.62
C ILE A 8 -34.47 -23.66 14.95
N ASP A 9 -33.43 -22.84 15.03
CA ASP A 9 -32.67 -22.64 16.25
C ASP A 9 -33.52 -21.89 17.29
N GLU A 10 -33.57 -22.40 18.53
CA GLU A 10 -34.45 -21.86 19.59
C GLU A 10 -34.02 -20.48 20.08
N ILE A 11 -32.74 -20.14 19.97
CA ILE A 11 -32.18 -18.88 20.48
C ILE A 11 -32.30 -17.76 19.46
N SER A 12 -31.88 -18.02 18.22
CA SER A 12 -31.85 -17.05 17.14
C SER A 12 -33.15 -16.99 16.32
N GLY A 13 -33.96 -18.05 16.35
CA GLY A 13 -35.17 -18.17 15.52
C GLY A 13 -34.88 -18.35 14.02
N VAL A 14 -33.63 -18.63 13.65
CA VAL A 14 -33.18 -18.76 12.26
C VAL A 14 -33.12 -20.23 11.86
N SER A 15 -33.50 -20.54 10.62
CA SER A 15 -33.41 -21.91 10.10
C SER A 15 -31.96 -22.30 9.82
N THR A 16 -31.65 -23.57 10.01
CA THR A 16 -30.33 -24.12 9.72
C THR A 16 -30.22 -24.64 8.29
N THR A 17 -29.01 -24.85 7.79
CA THR A 17 -28.73 -25.32 6.42
C THR A 17 -29.07 -26.79 6.16
N GLY A 18 -29.70 -27.48 7.13
CA GLY A 18 -30.20 -28.86 7.00
C GLY A 18 -29.14 -29.95 7.20
N HIS A 19 -27.89 -29.59 7.49
CA HIS A 19 -26.81 -30.54 7.79
C HIS A 19 -26.30 -30.34 9.21
N GLU A 20 -25.92 -31.45 9.85
CA GLU A 20 -25.29 -31.47 11.16
C GLU A 20 -23.90 -32.11 11.06
N TRP A 21 -22.94 -31.48 11.71
CA TRP A 21 -21.54 -31.86 11.72
C TRP A 21 -21.08 -31.99 13.17
N ASP A 22 -21.06 -33.23 13.69
CA ASP A 22 -20.59 -33.51 15.05
C ASP A 22 -21.29 -32.65 16.12
N GLY A 23 -22.63 -32.57 16.06
CA GLY A 23 -23.43 -31.73 16.95
C GLY A 23 -23.49 -30.24 16.60
N ILE A 24 -22.72 -29.78 15.59
CA ILE A 24 -22.76 -28.38 15.10
C ILE A 24 -23.68 -28.25 13.90
N ARG A 25 -24.50 -27.19 13.88
CA ARG A 25 -25.36 -26.82 12.76
C ARG A 25 -25.09 -25.38 12.34
N GLU A 26 -25.28 -25.07 11.06
CA GLU A 26 -25.02 -23.74 10.51
C GLU A 26 -26.33 -22.96 10.33
N LEU A 27 -26.37 -21.72 10.82
CA LEU A 27 -27.52 -20.82 10.66
C LEU A 27 -27.55 -20.22 9.25
N ASN A 28 -28.71 -20.24 8.61
CA ASN A 28 -28.94 -19.66 7.29
C ASN A 28 -29.22 -18.15 7.38
N ASN A 29 -28.26 -17.39 7.91
CA ASN A 29 -28.34 -15.94 8.00
C ASN A 29 -27.99 -15.28 6.66
N PRO A 30 -28.71 -14.22 6.24
CA PRO A 30 -28.24 -13.38 5.15
C PRO A 30 -26.94 -12.68 5.55
N LEU A 31 -26.05 -12.47 4.58
CA LEU A 31 -24.81 -11.73 4.80
C LEU A 31 -25.10 -10.32 5.36
N PRO A 32 -24.33 -9.82 6.34
CA PRO A 32 -24.50 -8.47 6.85
C PRO A 32 -24.40 -7.43 5.74
N ARG A 33 -25.38 -6.53 5.63
CA ARG A 33 -25.44 -5.53 4.54
C ARG A 33 -24.17 -4.68 4.45
N TRP A 34 -23.62 -4.25 5.59
CA TRP A 34 -22.38 -3.46 5.64
C TRP A 34 -21.17 -4.23 5.10
N TRP A 35 -21.14 -5.55 5.31
CA TRP A 35 -20.09 -6.42 4.79
C TRP A 35 -20.16 -6.50 3.26
N VAL A 36 -21.36 -6.70 2.72
CA VAL A 36 -21.60 -6.73 1.27
C VAL A 36 -21.21 -5.39 0.63
N TRP A 37 -21.59 -4.26 1.22
CA TRP A 37 -21.18 -2.94 0.74
C TRP A 37 -19.66 -2.78 0.75
N THR A 38 -19.00 -3.19 1.83
CA THR A 38 -17.53 -3.11 1.94
C THR A 38 -16.86 -3.96 0.86
N PHE A 39 -17.36 -5.18 0.62
CA PHE A 39 -16.89 -6.06 -0.43
C PHE A 39 -17.02 -5.42 -1.83
N TYR A 40 -18.13 -4.76 -2.14
CA TYR A 40 -18.28 -4.05 -3.41
C TYR A 40 -17.40 -2.80 -3.51
N ILE A 41 -17.21 -2.06 -2.42
CA ILE A 41 -16.29 -0.91 -2.39
C ILE A 41 -14.86 -1.35 -2.70
N THR A 42 -14.39 -2.47 -2.15
CA THR A 42 -13.03 -2.95 -2.44
C THR A 42 -12.89 -3.42 -3.89
N ILE A 43 -13.93 -4.00 -4.49
CA ILE A 43 -13.93 -4.31 -5.93
C ILE A 43 -13.81 -3.05 -6.77
N VAL A 44 -14.63 -2.03 -6.51
CA VAL A 44 -14.58 -0.75 -7.23
C VAL A 44 -13.22 -0.08 -7.05
N TRP A 45 -12.67 -0.11 -5.83
CA TRP A 45 -11.34 0.41 -5.53
C TRP A 45 -10.26 -0.33 -6.32
N ALA A 46 -10.29 -1.67 -6.36
CA ALA A 46 -9.32 -2.47 -7.11
C ALA A 46 -9.35 -2.16 -8.62
N ILE A 47 -10.55 -1.98 -9.19
CA ILE A 47 -10.72 -1.56 -10.59
C ILE A 47 -10.11 -0.17 -10.80
N GLY A 48 -10.46 0.81 -9.95
CA GLY A 48 -9.91 2.16 -10.02
C GLY A 48 -8.39 2.19 -9.89
N TYR A 49 -7.84 1.42 -8.96
CA TYR A 49 -6.40 1.32 -8.73
C TYR A 49 -5.66 0.71 -9.93
N THR A 50 -6.24 -0.31 -10.55
CA THR A 50 -5.73 -0.96 -11.77
C THR A 50 -5.66 0.00 -12.97
N ILE A 51 -6.60 0.96 -13.04
CA ILE A 51 -6.61 2.01 -14.08
C ILE A 51 -5.60 3.12 -13.73
N ALA A 52 -5.49 3.49 -12.46
CA ALA A 52 -4.64 4.58 -12.02
C ALA A 52 -3.15 4.25 -12.11
N TYR A 53 -2.76 3.02 -11.74
CA TYR A 53 -1.37 2.58 -11.60
C TYR A 53 -0.97 1.48 -12.59
N PRO A 54 0.33 1.21 -12.74
CA PRO A 54 0.80 0.01 -13.41
C PRO A 54 0.29 -1.26 -12.72
N ALA A 55 -0.33 -2.15 -13.49
CA ALA A 55 -1.02 -3.31 -12.90
C ALA A 55 -0.88 -4.61 -13.69
N TRP A 56 -1.07 -4.58 -15.01
CA TRP A 56 -1.09 -5.81 -15.81
C TRP A 56 0.26 -6.05 -16.48
N PRO A 57 0.95 -7.17 -16.21
CA PRO A 57 2.19 -7.50 -16.89
C PRO A 57 1.89 -7.92 -18.33
N LEU A 58 2.36 -7.12 -19.29
CA LEU A 58 2.43 -7.52 -20.71
C LEU A 58 3.79 -8.18 -20.97
N LEU A 59 3.98 -8.72 -22.18
CA LEU A 59 5.18 -9.48 -22.57
C LEU A 59 6.51 -8.74 -22.30
N HIS A 60 6.51 -7.41 -22.35
CA HIS A 60 7.73 -6.59 -22.20
C HIS A 60 7.59 -5.40 -21.22
N THR A 61 6.39 -5.08 -20.77
CA THR A 61 6.13 -3.94 -19.86
C THR A 61 4.82 -4.15 -19.11
N ALA A 62 4.64 -3.54 -17.95
CA ALA A 62 3.31 -3.41 -17.37
C ALA A 62 2.49 -2.35 -18.11
N THR A 63 1.15 -2.39 -17.96
CA THR A 63 0.32 -1.19 -18.20
C THR A 63 0.89 -0.01 -17.42
N LYS A 64 0.80 1.22 -17.93
CA LYS A 64 1.35 2.39 -17.22
C LYS A 64 0.35 3.06 -16.27
N GLY A 65 -0.93 2.72 -16.41
CA GLY A 65 -2.01 3.47 -15.78
C GLY A 65 -2.17 4.88 -16.36
N VAL A 66 -3.14 5.64 -15.85
CA VAL A 66 -3.43 7.02 -16.29
C VAL A 66 -2.56 8.05 -15.55
N LEU A 67 -2.08 7.74 -14.35
CA LEU A 67 -1.25 8.66 -13.55
C LEU A 67 0.22 8.69 -13.98
N GLY A 68 0.65 7.78 -14.86
CA GLY A 68 2.04 7.72 -15.33
C GLY A 68 3.07 7.37 -14.26
N TYR A 69 2.62 6.80 -13.13
CA TYR A 69 3.49 6.43 -12.02
C TYR A 69 4.52 5.37 -12.41
N SER A 70 5.76 5.52 -11.92
CA SER A 70 6.83 4.55 -12.05
C SER A 70 7.77 4.67 -10.85
N SER A 71 8.00 3.58 -10.12
CA SER A 71 8.87 3.56 -8.95
C SER A 71 10.29 4.02 -9.24
N ARG A 72 10.81 3.71 -10.44
CA ARG A 72 12.14 4.17 -10.88
C ARG A 72 12.19 5.68 -11.13
N ASN A 73 11.12 6.23 -11.69
CA ASN A 73 11.05 7.66 -11.94
C ASN A 73 10.92 8.44 -10.63
N ASP A 74 10.16 7.90 -9.68
CA ASP A 74 9.96 8.50 -8.37
C ASP A 74 11.26 8.61 -7.58
N VAL A 75 12.05 7.53 -7.54
CA VAL A 75 13.40 7.55 -6.95
C VAL A 75 14.32 8.58 -7.62
N GLY A 76 14.27 8.68 -8.96
CA GLY A 76 15.05 9.68 -9.69
C GLY A 76 14.64 11.12 -9.33
N ASN A 77 13.34 11.37 -9.23
CA ASN A 77 12.81 12.68 -8.84
C ASN A 77 13.19 13.03 -7.40
N GLU A 78 13.05 12.08 -6.47
CA GLU A 78 13.41 12.27 -5.06
C GLU A 78 14.91 12.51 -4.89
N LEU A 79 15.74 11.74 -5.60
CA LEU A 79 17.19 11.93 -5.58
C LEU A 79 17.57 13.30 -6.15
N SER A 80 16.99 13.71 -7.28
CA SER A 80 17.25 15.02 -7.88
C SER A 80 16.82 16.16 -6.96
N ALA A 81 15.66 16.05 -6.32
CA ALA A 81 15.19 17.02 -5.34
C ALA A 81 16.12 17.09 -4.12
N ALA A 82 16.59 15.94 -3.63
CA ALA A 82 17.53 15.87 -2.53
C ALA A 82 18.91 16.42 -2.89
N GLU A 83 19.39 16.20 -4.10
CA GLU A 83 20.63 16.79 -4.63
C GLU A 83 20.51 18.31 -4.73
N ALA A 84 19.40 18.82 -5.27
CA ALA A 84 19.13 20.25 -5.36
C ALA A 84 19.09 20.91 -3.96
N ALA A 85 18.46 20.26 -2.98
CA ALA A 85 18.42 20.74 -1.60
C ALA A 85 19.82 20.78 -0.95
N LYS A 86 20.71 19.86 -1.32
CA LYS A 86 22.08 19.75 -0.79
C LYS A 86 23.10 20.57 -1.57
N GLY A 87 22.78 21.01 -2.78
CA GLY A 87 23.74 21.62 -3.72
C GLY A 87 24.51 22.81 -3.15
N LYS A 88 23.86 23.66 -2.32
CA LYS A 88 24.52 24.81 -1.67
C LYS A 88 25.62 24.38 -0.69
N TYR A 89 25.39 23.32 0.08
CA TYR A 89 26.36 22.81 1.04
C TYR A 89 27.50 22.08 0.34
N VAL A 90 27.19 21.33 -0.72
CA VAL A 90 28.21 20.66 -1.56
C VAL A 90 29.13 21.69 -2.21
N ALA A 91 28.57 22.73 -2.85
CA ALA A 91 29.36 23.79 -3.48
C ALA A 91 30.23 24.56 -2.46
N ALA A 92 29.72 24.80 -1.24
CA ALA A 92 30.47 25.45 -0.18
C ALA A 92 31.63 24.59 0.34
N ILE A 93 31.46 23.26 0.39
CA ILE A 93 32.52 22.30 0.74
C ILE A 93 33.58 22.24 -0.35
N GLU A 94 33.21 22.25 -1.63
CA GLU A 94 34.16 22.21 -2.75
C GLU A 94 35.03 23.47 -2.83
N ALA A 95 34.49 24.63 -2.41
CA ALA A 95 35.17 25.91 -2.51
C ALA A 95 36.10 26.25 -1.31
N LYS A 96 35.89 25.63 -0.14
CA LYS A 96 36.61 25.95 1.10
C LYS A 96 37.69 24.90 1.41
N SER A 97 38.75 25.33 2.09
CA SER A 97 39.76 24.40 2.62
C SER A 97 39.24 23.59 3.81
N VAL A 98 39.90 22.47 4.11
CA VAL A 98 39.52 21.58 5.23
C VAL A 98 39.47 22.31 6.57
N SER A 99 40.39 23.25 6.81
CA SER A 99 40.40 24.06 8.04
C SER A 99 39.21 25.02 8.12
N GLU A 100 38.79 25.59 6.98
CA GLU A 100 37.64 26.50 6.92
C GLU A 100 36.31 25.75 7.06
N ILE A 101 36.22 24.50 6.59
CA ILE A 101 35.05 23.63 6.79
C ILE A 101 34.97 23.19 8.26
N ALA A 102 36.10 22.84 8.87
CA ALA A 102 36.14 22.42 10.27
C ALA A 102 35.78 23.55 11.25
N ALA A 103 35.99 24.81 10.86
CA ALA A 103 35.63 25.99 11.64
C ALA A 103 34.16 26.43 11.46
N ASP A 104 33.44 25.86 10.49
CA ASP A 104 32.03 26.17 10.20
C ASP A 104 31.15 25.01 10.66
N ASP A 105 30.41 25.21 11.76
CA ASP A 105 29.61 24.16 12.39
C ASP A 105 28.59 23.52 11.43
N THR A 106 27.98 24.32 10.54
CA THR A 106 26.97 23.83 9.60
C THR A 106 27.57 22.96 8.49
N LEU A 107 28.74 23.36 7.96
CA LEU A 107 29.43 22.57 6.94
C LEU A 107 30.09 21.34 7.52
N ARG A 108 30.60 21.41 8.75
CA ARG A 108 31.17 20.27 9.48
C ARG A 108 30.11 19.21 9.75
N GLU A 109 28.94 19.59 10.26
CA GLU A 109 27.83 18.65 10.49
C GLU A 109 27.37 17.97 9.19
N PHE A 110 27.20 18.75 8.12
CA PHE A 110 26.82 18.21 6.82
C PHE A 110 27.89 17.26 6.25
N ALA A 111 29.18 17.62 6.36
CA ALA A 111 30.29 16.79 5.87
C ALA A 111 30.41 15.46 6.63
N VAL A 112 30.31 15.49 7.96
CA VAL A 112 30.36 14.27 8.79
C VAL A 112 29.16 13.36 8.50
N ALA A 113 27.96 13.92 8.39
CA ALA A 113 26.75 13.15 8.07
C ALA A 113 26.81 12.51 6.67
N ARG A 114 27.51 13.14 5.71
CA ARG A 114 27.73 12.58 4.37
C ARG A 114 28.78 11.46 4.35
N HIS A 115 29.85 11.58 5.14
CA HIS A 115 30.93 10.59 5.17
C HIS A 115 30.57 9.33 5.96
N ALA A 116 29.66 9.41 6.91
CA ALA A 116 29.20 8.27 7.71
C ALA A 116 28.22 7.32 6.97
N ARG A 117 28.07 7.46 5.64
CA ARG A 117 27.20 6.65 4.77
C ARG A 117 28.03 5.93 3.72
#